data_AF-A0A257WGM4-F1
#
_entry.id   AF-A0A257WGM4-F1
#
_cell.length_a   1.000
_cell.length_b   1.000
_cell.length_c   1.000
_cell.angle_alpha   90.00
_cell.angle_beta   90.00
_cell.angle_gamma   90.00
#
_symmetry.space_group_name_H-M   'P 1'
#
loop_
_entity.id
_entity.type
_entity.pdbx_description
1 polymer ?
#
loop_
_entity_poly.entity_id
_entity_poly.type
_entity_poly.pdbx_seq_one_letter_code
_entity_poly.pdbx_strand_id
1 'polypeptide(L)'
;MKKSILILLIMVSGTLSALAQGGGFQRPPLEERVKSAMEKMKPLNLDKETTAKVDTIFTDFYKAQDKAFEEMRSSGSFDREAMAAKRKEMSDARDEKLKKVLSESAYKKFKDEIEPSMRPQRPGGNK
;
A
#
# COMPACT_ATOMS: atom_id res chain seq x y z
N MET A 1 -29.75 36.09 34.41
CA MET A 1 -29.59 35.34 33.14
C MET A 1 -28.16 35.50 32.63
N LYS A 2 -27.63 34.42 32.04
CA LYS A 2 -26.45 34.38 31.16
C LYS A 2 -25.09 34.39 31.88
N LYS A 3 -24.32 33.33 31.59
CA LYS A 3 -22.84 33.23 31.59
C LYS A 3 -22.17 32.38 32.67
N SER A 4 -22.64 31.17 32.99
CA SER A 4 -21.79 30.22 33.74
C SER A 4 -22.02 28.71 33.51
N ILE A 5 -22.82 28.28 32.53
CA ILE A 5 -23.09 26.84 32.30
C ILE A 5 -22.81 26.46 30.84
N LEU A 6 -21.60 26.77 30.35
CA LEU A 6 -21.16 26.32 29.01
C LEU A 6 -19.66 25.98 28.98
N ILE A 7 -19.13 25.37 30.03
CA ILE A 7 -17.73 24.92 30.07
C ILE A 7 -17.61 23.40 30.32
N LEU A 8 -18.72 22.68 30.58
CA LEU A 8 -18.67 21.25 30.85
C LEU A 8 -18.86 20.34 29.62
N LEU A 9 -19.02 20.91 28.41
CA LEU A 9 -19.31 20.14 27.19
C LEU A 9 -18.13 19.99 26.22
N ILE A 10 -16.95 20.52 26.57
CA ILE A 10 -15.76 20.48 25.71
C ILE A 10 -14.81 19.33 26.08
N MET A 11 -15.00 18.64 27.23
CA MET A 11 -14.10 17.54 27.63
C MET A 11 -14.44 16.16 27.02
N VAL A 12 -15.53 15.99 26.26
CA VAL A 12 -15.93 14.67 25.73
C VAL A 12 -15.47 14.42 24.29
N SER A 13 -14.97 15.43 23.58
CA SER A 13 -14.53 15.28 22.17
C SER A 13 -13.05 14.87 22.01
N GLY A 14 -12.31 14.62 23.10
CA GLY A 14 -10.87 14.32 23.06
C GLY A 14 -10.47 12.83 23.08
N THR A 15 -11.39 11.88 23.22
CA THR A 15 -11.02 10.48 23.52
C THR A 15 -10.88 9.54 22.32
N LEU A 16 -11.16 9.99 21.09
CA LEU A 16 -10.99 9.12 19.91
C LEU A 16 -9.60 9.18 19.25
N SER A 17 -8.73 10.13 19.63
CA SER A 17 -7.36 10.20 19.10
C SER A 17 -6.36 9.31 19.84
N ALA A 18 -6.76 8.70 20.98
CA ALA A 18 -5.86 7.91 21.82
C ALA A 18 -5.51 6.51 21.24
N LEU A 19 -6.12 6.08 20.14
CA LEU A 19 -5.74 4.86 19.43
C LEU A 19 -4.67 5.07 18.34
N ALA A 20 -4.27 6.31 18.05
CA ALA A 20 -3.31 6.60 16.99
C ALA A 20 -1.84 6.53 17.42
N GLN A 21 -1.54 6.35 18.70
CA GLN A 21 -0.16 6.40 19.23
C GLN A 21 0.37 5.07 19.79
N GLY A 22 -0.35 3.95 19.64
CA GLY A 22 0.03 2.68 20.30
C GLY A 22 -0.09 1.39 19.48
N GLY A 23 -0.58 1.44 18.24
CA GLY A 23 -0.72 0.25 17.39
C GLY A 23 0.10 0.42 16.13
N GLY A 24 1.24 -0.29 16.02
CA GLY A 24 1.93 -0.37 14.74
C GLY A 24 0.94 -0.80 13.65
N PHE A 25 0.91 -0.09 12.52
CA PHE A 25 0.14 -0.52 11.35
C PHE A 25 0.56 -1.96 11.02
N GLN A 26 -0.24 -2.94 11.43
CA GLN A 26 -0.04 -4.32 11.00
C GLN A 26 -0.27 -4.34 9.50
N ARG A 27 0.73 -4.82 8.77
CA ARG A 27 0.57 -5.03 7.34
C ARG A 27 -0.55 -6.04 7.12
N PRO A 28 -1.48 -5.79 6.17
CA PRO A 28 -2.48 -6.78 5.82
C PRO A 28 -1.80 -8.09 5.38
N PRO A 29 -2.46 -9.25 5.55
CA PRO A 29 -1.94 -10.54 5.10
C PRO A 29 -1.65 -10.54 3.59
N LEU A 30 -0.78 -11.45 3.14
CA LEU A 30 -0.37 -11.56 1.73
C LEU A 30 -1.57 -11.68 0.79
N GLU A 31 -2.49 -12.60 1.08
CA GLU A 31 -3.65 -12.86 0.24
C GLU A 31 -4.55 -11.64 0.09
N GLU A 32 -4.77 -10.87 1.15
CA GLU A 32 -5.60 -9.66 1.10
C GLU A 32 -4.93 -8.55 0.28
N ARG A 33 -3.59 -8.45 0.34
CA ARG A 33 -2.83 -7.50 -0.50
C ARG A 33 -2.88 -7.88 -1.97
N VAL A 34 -2.72 -9.17 -2.29
CA VAL A 34 -2.85 -9.68 -3.67
C VAL A 34 -4.26 -9.43 -4.17
N LYS A 35 -5.29 -9.82 -3.40
CA LYS A 35 -6.69 -9.56 -3.74
C LYS A 35 -6.95 -8.09 -3.99
N SER A 36 -6.49 -7.20 -3.11
CA SER A 36 -6.65 -5.75 -3.27
C SER A 36 -5.94 -5.23 -4.53
N ALA A 37 -4.79 -5.78 -4.88
CA ALA A 37 -4.11 -5.44 -6.13
C ALA A 37 -4.92 -5.92 -7.35
N MET A 38 -5.38 -7.17 -7.34
CA MET A 38 -6.16 -7.76 -8.42
C MET A 38 -7.52 -7.06 -8.62
N GLU A 39 -8.17 -6.63 -7.55
CA GLU A 39 -9.39 -5.80 -7.62
C GLU A 39 -9.15 -4.49 -8.39
N LYS A 40 -8.01 -3.83 -8.15
CA LYS A 40 -7.62 -2.62 -8.89
C LYS A 40 -7.24 -2.88 -10.35
N MET A 41 -6.92 -4.12 -10.70
CA MET A 41 -6.60 -4.53 -12.07
C MET A 41 -7.84 -4.86 -12.91
N LYS A 42 -9.01 -5.05 -12.29
CA LYS A 42 -10.27 -5.36 -13.00
C LYS A 42 -10.59 -4.42 -14.19
N PRO A 43 -10.35 -3.09 -14.12
CA PRO A 43 -10.60 -2.18 -15.24
C PRO A 43 -9.73 -2.40 -16.49
N LEU A 44 -8.75 -3.30 -16.43
CA LEU A 44 -7.96 -3.73 -17.59
C LEU A 44 -8.65 -4.84 -18.39
N ASN A 45 -9.71 -5.48 -17.85
CA ASN A 45 -10.46 -6.56 -18.50
C ASN A 45 -9.56 -7.66 -19.10
N LEU A 46 -8.58 -8.10 -18.31
CA LEU A 46 -7.63 -9.14 -18.72
C LEU A 46 -8.34 -10.48 -18.92
N ASP A 47 -7.85 -11.29 -19.86
CA ASP A 47 -8.30 -12.67 -20.00
C ASP A 47 -7.87 -13.53 -18.80
N LYS A 48 -8.39 -14.76 -18.70
CA LYS A 48 -8.13 -15.65 -17.56
C LYS A 48 -6.65 -16.02 -17.40
N GLU A 49 -5.94 -16.25 -18.50
CA GLU A 49 -4.53 -16.65 -18.46
C GLU A 49 -3.66 -15.47 -18.01
N THR A 50 -3.88 -14.29 -18.59
CA THR A 50 -3.19 -13.06 -18.22
C THR A 50 -3.49 -12.68 -16.77
N THR A 51 -4.74 -12.84 -16.31
CA THR A 51 -5.13 -12.60 -14.92
C THR A 51 -4.37 -13.49 -13.95
N ALA A 52 -4.24 -14.80 -14.24
CA ALA A 52 -3.51 -15.73 -13.38
C ALA A 52 -2.01 -15.40 -13.30
N LYS A 53 -1.41 -14.99 -14.43
CA LYS A 53 -0.01 -14.53 -14.45
C LYS A 53 0.18 -13.26 -13.62
N VAL A 54 -0.73 -12.28 -13.74
CA VAL A 54 -0.67 -11.04 -12.95
C VAL A 54 -0.83 -11.33 -11.46
N ASP A 55 -1.75 -12.21 -11.06
CA ASP A 55 -1.91 -12.65 -9.67
C ASP A 55 -0.59 -13.22 -9.11
N THR A 56 0.06 -14.10 -9.88
CA THR A 56 1.35 -14.69 -9.51
C THR A 56 2.44 -13.63 -9.37
N ILE A 57 2.50 -12.68 -10.31
CA ILE A 57 3.47 -11.56 -10.27
C ILE A 57 3.29 -10.72 -8.99
N PHE A 58 2.06 -10.42 -8.59
CA PHE A 58 1.80 -9.66 -7.36
C PHE A 58 2.04 -10.49 -6.10
N THR A 59 1.73 -11.78 -6.12
CA THR A 59 2.08 -12.71 -5.03
C THR A 59 3.58 -12.73 -4.78
N ASP A 60 4.39 -12.89 -5.83
CA ASP A 60 5.85 -12.86 -5.74
C ASP A 60 6.37 -11.51 -5.23
N PHE A 61 5.82 -10.41 -5.75
CA PHE A 61 6.20 -9.07 -5.36
C PHE A 61 5.98 -8.82 -3.86
N TYR A 62 4.82 -9.19 -3.33
CA TYR A 62 4.54 -8.99 -1.90
C TYR A 62 5.34 -9.94 -1.00
N LYS A 63 5.60 -11.18 -1.43
CA LYS A 63 6.53 -12.08 -0.72
C LYS A 63 7.95 -11.47 -0.64
N ALA A 64 8.43 -10.89 -1.73
CA ALA A 64 9.72 -10.21 -1.75
C ALA A 64 9.74 -8.99 -0.80
N GLN A 65 8.66 -8.21 -0.75
CA GLN A 65 8.54 -7.08 0.18
C GLN A 65 8.53 -7.51 1.65
N ASP A 66 7.90 -8.64 1.97
CA ASP A 66 7.86 -9.16 3.32
C ASP A 66 9.24 -9.63 3.75
N LYS A 67 9.91 -10.41 2.91
CA LYS A 67 11.29 -10.85 3.14
C LYS A 67 12.24 -9.67 3.36
N ALA A 68 12.19 -8.66 2.48
CA ALA A 68 13.03 -7.47 2.63
C ALA A 68 12.74 -6.74 3.96
N PHE A 69 11.47 -6.62 4.35
CA PHE A 69 11.10 -5.96 5.61
C PHE A 69 11.55 -6.76 6.83
N GLU A 70 11.45 -8.09 6.78
CA GLU A 70 11.94 -8.99 7.84
C GLU A 70 13.46 -8.89 8.00
N GLU A 71 14.21 -8.93 6.91
CA GLU A 71 15.68 -8.75 6.90
C GLU A 71 16.10 -7.40 7.48
N MET A 72 15.38 -6.33 7.15
CA MET A 72 15.67 -5.01 7.71
C MET A 72 15.30 -4.92 9.19
N ARG A 73 14.20 -5.55 9.61
CA ARG A 73 13.81 -5.60 11.02
C ARG A 73 14.82 -6.39 11.85
N SER A 74 15.35 -7.50 11.33
CA SER A 74 16.35 -8.32 12.01
C SER A 74 17.73 -7.67 12.05
N SER A 75 18.06 -6.81 11.07
CA SER A 75 19.33 -6.08 11.03
C SER A 75 19.52 -5.03 12.14
N GLY A 76 18.46 -4.65 12.86
CA GLY A 76 18.51 -3.66 13.93
C GLY A 76 18.76 -2.21 13.48
N SER A 77 18.96 -1.97 12.19
CA SER A 77 19.17 -0.65 11.58
C SER A 77 18.12 -0.40 10.50
N PHE A 78 17.41 0.73 10.58
CA PHE A 78 16.46 1.14 9.54
C PHE A 78 17.11 2.19 8.63
N ASP A 79 17.97 1.72 7.73
CA ASP A 79 18.48 2.56 6.65
C ASP A 79 17.34 2.87 5.66
N ARG A 80 16.92 4.15 5.66
CA ARG A 80 15.81 4.63 4.83
C ARG A 80 16.14 4.64 3.34
N GLU A 81 17.41 4.88 2.99
CA GLU A 81 17.86 4.95 1.61
C GLU A 81 17.94 3.55 1.01
N ALA A 82 18.55 2.61 1.73
CA ALA A 82 18.56 1.19 1.35
C ALA A 82 17.12 0.66 1.19
N MET A 83 16.22 1.05 2.10
CA MET A 83 14.78 0.76 2.00
C MET A 83 14.12 1.30 0.74
N ALA A 84 14.45 2.54 0.36
CA ALA A 84 13.90 3.17 -0.83
C ALA A 84 14.42 2.49 -2.09
N ALA A 85 15.73 2.22 -2.16
CA ALA A 85 16.38 1.51 -3.25
C ALA A 85 15.79 0.10 -3.42
N LYS A 86 15.66 -0.66 -2.33
CA LYS A 86 15.10 -2.03 -2.39
C LYS A 86 13.65 -2.05 -2.84
N ARG A 87 12.84 -1.08 -2.40
CA ARG A 87 11.46 -0.93 -2.88
C ARG A 87 11.40 -0.61 -4.36
N LYS A 88 12.27 0.29 -4.84
CA LYS A 88 12.36 0.61 -6.26
C LYS A 88 12.75 -0.63 -7.09
N GLU A 89 13.78 -1.36 -6.67
CA GLU A 89 14.22 -2.59 -7.33
C GLU A 89 13.08 -3.62 -7.45
N MET A 90 12.33 -3.85 -6.37
CA MET A 90 11.19 -4.78 -6.39
C MET A 90 10.05 -4.29 -7.31
N SER A 91 9.79 -2.98 -7.33
CA SER A 91 8.79 -2.39 -8.22
C SER A 91 9.20 -2.50 -9.69
N ASP A 92 10.46 -2.20 -10.01
CA ASP A 92 11.01 -2.30 -11.36
C ASP A 92 10.95 -3.76 -11.85
N ALA A 93 11.34 -4.73 -11.01
CA ALA A 93 11.26 -6.15 -11.34
C ALA A 93 9.82 -6.63 -11.60
N ARG A 94 8.85 -6.16 -10.80
CA ARG A 94 7.41 -6.43 -11.05
C ARG A 94 6.99 -5.83 -12.39
N ASP A 95 7.39 -4.60 -12.67
CA ASP A 95 7.01 -3.88 -13.88
C ASP A 95 7.57 -4.52 -15.14
N GLU A 96 8.80 -5.03 -15.10
CA GLU A 96 9.37 -5.82 -16.20
C GLU A 96 8.57 -7.10 -16.46
N LYS A 97 8.13 -7.79 -15.41
CA LYS A 97 7.26 -8.97 -15.56
C LYS A 97 5.89 -8.59 -16.13
N LEU A 98 5.28 -7.52 -15.63
CA LEU A 98 3.99 -7.02 -16.13
C LEU A 98 4.06 -6.59 -17.59
N LYS A 99 5.14 -5.91 -18.02
CA LYS A 99 5.32 -5.48 -19.41
C LYS A 99 5.39 -6.64 -20.40
N LYS A 100 5.86 -7.82 -19.97
CA LYS A 100 5.92 -9.04 -20.80
C LYS A 100 4.58 -9.76 -20.92
N VAL A 101 3.66 -9.52 -19.98
CA VAL A 101 2.39 -10.25 -19.86
C VAL A 101 1.20 -9.40 -20.31
N LEU A 102 1.22 -8.10 -20.02
CA LEU A 102 0.18 -7.17 -20.42
C LEU A 102 0.40 -6.67 -21.84
N SER A 103 -0.69 -6.35 -22.53
CA SER A 103 -0.61 -5.54 -23.76
C SER A 103 -0.04 -4.16 -23.45
N GLU A 104 0.50 -3.48 -24.46
CA GLU A 104 1.06 -2.14 -24.29
C GLU A 104 0.03 -1.14 -23.72
N SER A 105 -1.21 -1.20 -24.20
CA SER A 105 -2.31 -0.35 -23.72
C SER A 105 -2.68 -0.65 -22.26
N ALA A 106 -2.76 -1.93 -21.89
CA ALA A 106 -3.05 -2.33 -20.51
C ALA A 106 -1.90 -1.97 -19.56
N TYR A 107 -0.65 -2.12 -20.00
CA TYR A 107 0.52 -1.73 -19.23
C TYR A 107 0.59 -0.21 -19.03
N LYS A 108 0.30 0.58 -20.07
CA LYS A 108 0.22 2.04 -19.96
C LYS A 108 -0.85 2.47 -18.95
N LYS A 109 -2.07 1.91 -19.05
CA LYS A 109 -3.14 2.19 -18.08
C LYS A 109 -2.76 1.75 -16.66
N PHE A 110 -2.05 0.63 -16.54
CA PHE A 110 -1.51 0.21 -15.25
C PHE A 110 -0.59 1.27 -14.64
N LYS A 111 0.39 1.78 -15.40
CA LYS A 111 1.35 2.79 -14.92
C LYS A 111 0.70 4.14 -14.62
N ASP A 112 -0.24 4.57 -15.47
CA ASP A 112 -0.83 5.91 -15.39
C ASP A 112 -1.92 6.01 -14.31
N GLU A 113 -2.71 4.96 -14.11
CA GLU A 113 -3.92 5.01 -13.28
C GLU A 113 -3.87 4.05 -12.08
N ILE A 114 -3.47 2.80 -12.33
CA ILE A 114 -3.65 1.74 -11.35
C ILE A 114 -2.53 1.74 -10.31
N GLU A 115 -1.26 1.73 -10.73
CA GLU A 115 -0.12 1.73 -9.81
C GLU A 115 -0.14 2.94 -8.85
N PRO A 116 -0.41 4.18 -9.30
CA PRO A 116 -0.55 5.31 -8.39
C PRO A 116 -1.61 5.10 -7.31
N SER A 117 -2.74 4.46 -7.66
CA SER A 117 -3.81 4.14 -6.71
C SER A 117 -3.42 3.06 -5.68
N MET A 118 -2.37 2.28 -5.93
CA MET A 118 -1.88 1.23 -5.02
C MET A 118 -0.97 1.77 -3.93
N ARG A 119 -0.45 3.00 -4.07
CA ARG A 119 0.45 3.59 -3.08
C ARG A 119 -0.36 4.06 -1.86
N PRO A 120 0.14 3.90 -0.63
CA PRO A 120 -0.51 4.47 0.54
C PRO A 120 -0.65 5.98 0.34
N GLN A 121 -1.90 6.48 0.32
CA GLN A 121 -2.13 7.91 0.39
C GLN A 121 -1.62 8.36 1.76
N ARG A 122 -0.55 9.16 1.79
CA ARG A 122 -0.15 9.84 3.01
C ARG A 122 -1.37 10.65 3.45
N PRO A 123 -1.87 10.51 4.70
CA PRO A 123 -2.86 11.44 5.23
C PRO A 123 -2.34 12.84 4.93
N GLY A 124 -3.08 13.57 4.10
CA GLY A 124 -2.60 14.81 3.53
C GLY A 124 -2.15 15.73 4.66
N GLY A 125 -0.92 16.23 4.56
CA GLY A 125 -0.55 17.48 5.19
C GLY A 125 -1.36 18.61 4.53
N ASN A 126 -2.66 18.62 4.79
CA ASN A 126 -3.53 19.73 4.48
C ASN A 126 -3.45 20.69 5.67
N LYS A 127 -2.63 21.72 5.49
CA LYS A 127 -2.57 23.03 6.19
C LYS A 127 -2.69 23.02 7.71
#